data_AF-Q5IIV1-F1
#
_entry.id   AF-Q5IIV1-F1
#
_cell.length_a   1.000
_cell.length_b   1.000
_cell.length_c   1.000
_cell.angle_alpha   90.00
_cell.angle_beta   90.00
_cell.angle_gamma   90.00
#
_symmetry.space_group_name_H-M   'P 1'
#
loop_
_entity.id
_entity.type
_entity.pdbx_description
1 polymer ?
#
loop_
_entity_poly.entity_id
_entity_poly.type
_entity_poly.pdbx_seq_one_letter_code
_entity_poly.pdbx_strand_id
1 'polypeptide(L)'
;SSDLDIWVCHQSWLDSEERQLLQRKCSLLESWAASLGVEVSFFLIDENRFRHNESGSLGGEDCGSTQHILLLDEFYRTAVRLAGKRILWNMVPCDEEEHYDDYVMTLYAQGVLTPNEWLDLGGLSSLSAEEYFGASLWQLYKSIDSPYKAVLKTLLLEAYSWEYPNPRLLAKDIKQRLHDG
;
A
#
# COMPACT_ATOMS: atom_id res chain seq x y z
N SER A 1 5.47 -18.55 2.49
CA SER A 1 4.54 -17.52 1.98
C SER A 1 3.55 -17.34 3.09
N SER A 2 3.51 -16.19 3.76
CA SER A 2 2.48 -15.91 4.76
C SER A 2 1.08 -16.06 4.14
N ASP A 3 0.14 -16.53 4.95
CA ASP A 3 -1.28 -16.58 4.60
C ASP A 3 -1.97 -15.24 4.88
N LEU A 4 -1.44 -14.49 5.85
CA LEU A 4 -1.98 -13.21 6.30
C LEU A 4 -0.89 -12.13 6.36
N ASP A 5 -1.06 -11.08 5.57
CA ASP A 5 -0.21 -9.88 5.62
C ASP A 5 -0.99 -8.75 6.32
N ILE A 6 -0.48 -8.27 7.46
CA ILE A 6 -1.14 -7.25 8.29
C ILE A 6 -0.30 -5.99 8.32
N TRP A 7 -0.88 -4.88 7.85
CA TRP A 7 -0.27 -3.57 7.96
C TRP A 7 -0.62 -2.92 9.30
N VAL A 8 0.41 -2.51 10.04
CA VAL A 8 0.29 -1.74 11.28
C VAL A 8 0.73 -0.32 10.97
N CYS A 9 -0.25 0.51 10.63
CA CYS A 9 0.00 1.92 10.35
C CYS A 9 0.21 2.70 11.66
N HIS A 10 1.31 3.46 11.73
CA HIS A 10 1.66 4.26 12.90
C HIS A 10 1.92 5.72 12.53
N GLN A 11 1.84 6.59 13.53
CA GLN A 11 2.11 8.02 13.33
C GLN A 11 3.61 8.25 13.08
N SER A 12 3.95 9.26 12.27
CA SER A 12 5.36 9.51 11.93
C SER A 12 6.19 10.03 13.12
N TRP A 13 5.53 10.60 14.13
CA TRP A 13 6.19 11.13 15.33
C TRP A 13 6.71 10.06 16.30
N LEU A 14 6.44 8.77 16.05
CA LEU A 14 7.04 7.70 16.85
C LEU A 14 8.57 7.74 16.71
N ASP A 15 9.28 7.77 17.83
CA ASP A 15 10.73 7.75 17.82
C ASP A 15 11.30 6.34 17.51
N SER A 16 12.63 6.23 17.43
CA SER A 16 13.29 4.95 17.11
C SER A 16 13.05 3.87 18.17
N GLU A 17 12.98 4.23 19.45
CA GLU A 17 12.78 3.28 20.53
C GLU A 17 11.33 2.79 20.52
N GLU A 18 10.36 3.69 20.37
CA GLU A 18 8.94 3.37 20.23
C GLU A 18 8.67 2.46 19.02
N ARG A 19 9.30 2.74 17.87
CA ARG A 19 9.23 1.89 16.67
C ARG A 19 9.80 0.50 16.93
N GLN A 20 10.93 0.39 17.63
CA GLN A 20 11.52 -0.91 18.00
C GLN A 20 10.63 -1.70 18.95
N LEU A 21 10.01 -1.05 19.93
CA LEU A 21 9.06 -1.70 20.84
C LEU A 21 7.81 -2.19 20.09
N LEU A 22 7.30 -1.40 19.13
CA LEU A 22 6.19 -1.79 18.28
C LEU A 22 6.56 -2.98 17.39
N GLN A 23 7.75 -2.96 16.78
CA GLN A 23 8.26 -4.07 15.97
C GLN A 23 8.41 -5.35 16.82
N ARG A 24 8.97 -5.22 18.02
CA ARG A 24 9.10 -6.34 18.96
C ARG A 24 7.74 -6.93 19.32
N LYS A 25 6.74 -6.09 19.55
CA LYS A 25 5.36 -6.55 19.81
C LYS A 25 4.81 -7.33 18.61
N CYS A 26 5.02 -6.86 17.39
CA CYS A 26 4.61 -7.55 16.17
C CYS A 26 5.28 -8.92 16.06
N SER A 27 6.60 -9.03 16.23
CA SER A 27 7.31 -10.32 16.17
C SER A 27 6.88 -11.31 17.26
N LEU A 28 6.49 -10.82 18.44
CA LEU A 28 5.90 -11.68 19.48
C LEU A 28 4.52 -12.21 19.06
N LEU A 29 3.71 -11.39 18.39
CA LEU A 29 2.40 -11.80 17.85
C LEU A 29 2.56 -12.80 16.70
N GLU A 30 3.54 -12.62 15.82
CA GLU A 30 3.89 -13.59 14.77
C GLU A 30 4.27 -14.94 15.38
N SER A 31 5.14 -14.93 16.38
CA SER A 31 5.57 -16.15 17.08
C SER A 31 4.39 -16.85 17.79
N TRP A 32 3.50 -16.07 18.40
CA TRP A 32 2.29 -16.59 19.03
C TRP A 32 1.32 -17.19 18.01
N ALA A 33 1.06 -16.51 16.89
CA ALA A 33 0.21 -17.02 15.82
C ALA A 33 0.79 -18.30 15.19
N ALA A 34 2.11 -18.34 14.98
CA ALA A 34 2.80 -19.54 14.50
C ALA A 34 2.63 -20.73 15.47
N SER A 35 2.61 -20.48 16.79
CA SER A 35 2.33 -21.53 17.78
C SER A 35 0.91 -22.13 17.67
N LEU A 36 -0.01 -21.41 17.02
CA LEU A 36 -1.36 -21.85 16.71
C LEU A 36 -1.48 -22.41 15.27
N GLY A 37 -0.37 -22.53 14.55
CA GLY A 37 -0.33 -23.00 13.16
C GLY A 37 -0.79 -21.95 12.13
N VAL A 38 -0.79 -20.66 12.48
CA VAL A 38 -1.17 -19.57 11.59
C VAL A 38 0.07 -18.80 11.13
N GLU A 39 0.30 -18.74 9.81
CA GLU A 39 1.37 -17.92 9.22
C GLU A 39 0.88 -16.48 8.98
N VAL A 40 1.33 -15.55 9.83
CA VAL A 40 1.05 -14.12 9.72
C VAL A 40 2.34 -13.32 9.63
N SER A 41 2.32 -12.23 8.85
CA SER A 41 3.41 -11.26 8.78
C SER A 41 2.88 -9.86 9.07
N PHE A 42 3.54 -9.14 9.97
CA PHE A 42 3.19 -7.77 10.33
C PHE A 42 4.20 -6.78 9.74
N PHE A 43 3.68 -5.77 9.05
CA PHE A 43 4.48 -4.72 8.42
C PHE A 43 4.18 -3.38 9.08
N LEU A 44 5.19 -2.74 9.65
CA LEU A 44 5.05 -1.37 10.17
C LEU A 44 5.05 -0.38 9.01
N ILE A 45 4.01 0.44 8.95
CA ILE A 45 3.81 1.43 7.89
C ILE A 45 3.73 2.81 8.53
N ASP A 46 4.71 3.66 8.25
CA ASP A 46 4.64 5.07 8.62
C ASP A 46 3.52 5.75 7.81
N GLU A 47 2.63 6.50 8.47
CA GLU A 47 1.48 7.14 7.82
C GLU A 47 1.87 8.09 6.69
N ASN A 48 3.07 8.66 6.73
CA ASN A 48 3.57 9.58 5.71
C ASN A 48 4.42 8.88 4.64
N ARG A 49 4.65 7.57 4.77
CA ARG A 49 5.50 6.77 3.86
C ARG A 49 5.12 6.95 2.39
N PHE A 50 3.82 7.13 2.11
CA PHE A 50 3.32 7.19 0.74
C PHE A 50 3.01 8.60 0.22
N ARG A 51 3.02 9.61 1.11
CA ARG A 51 2.67 11.00 0.76
C ARG A 51 3.88 11.80 0.32
N HIS A 52 4.99 11.60 1.01
CA HIS A 52 6.25 12.17 0.61
C HIS A 52 6.79 11.17 -0.39
N ASN A 53 6.95 11.60 -1.65
CA ASN A 53 7.56 10.85 -2.75
C ASN A 53 9.04 10.49 -2.46
N GLU A 54 9.39 10.28 -1.20
CA GLU A 54 10.60 9.66 -0.74
C GLU A 54 10.55 8.21 -1.20
N SER A 55 11.03 8.01 -2.44
CA SER A 55 11.87 6.89 -2.82
C SER A 55 13.08 6.82 -1.87
N GLY A 56 12.81 6.58 -0.59
CA GLY A 56 13.77 6.49 0.48
C GLY A 56 14.59 5.23 0.30
N SER A 57 15.84 5.41 -0.15
CA SER A 57 16.92 4.47 0.07
C SER A 57 17.01 4.20 1.58
N LEU A 58 16.56 3.03 2.00
CA LEU A 58 16.78 2.50 3.34
C LEU A 58 17.61 1.22 3.17
N GLY A 59 18.53 1.04 4.12
CA GLY A 59 19.73 0.21 4.01
C GLY A 59 19.51 -1.20 3.43
N GLY A 60 20.59 -1.69 2.82
CA GLY A 60 20.63 -2.85 1.95
C GLY A 60 19.88 -4.06 2.50
N GLU A 61 18.79 -4.38 1.82
CA GLU A 61 18.26 -5.72 1.48
C GLU A 61 16.86 -5.62 0.86
N ASP A 62 16.21 -4.45 0.93
CA ASP A 62 14.83 -4.28 0.46
C ASP A 62 14.72 -3.70 -0.96
N CYS A 63 14.58 -4.58 -1.96
CA CYS A 63 14.06 -4.23 -3.30
C CYS A 63 12.59 -3.76 -3.32
N GLY A 64 12.01 -3.43 -2.16
CA GLY A 64 10.62 -2.97 -2.02
C GLY A 64 10.42 -1.47 -2.19
N SER A 65 11.50 -0.67 -2.18
CA SER A 65 11.44 0.79 -2.36
C SER A 65 11.10 1.24 -3.79
N THR A 66 11.25 0.35 -4.78
CA THR A 66 10.96 0.60 -6.21
C THR A 66 9.56 0.16 -6.64
N GLN A 67 8.64 -0.12 -5.72
CA GLN A 67 7.27 -0.56 -6.04
C GLN A 67 6.20 0.21 -5.26
N HIS A 68 6.48 1.49 -4.95
CA HIS A 68 5.63 2.32 -4.11
C HIS A 68 4.17 2.34 -4.57
N ILE A 69 3.92 2.66 -5.85
CA ILE A 69 2.56 2.77 -6.39
C ILE A 69 1.89 1.41 -6.54
N LEU A 70 2.65 0.37 -6.89
CA LEU A 70 2.12 -0.99 -7.02
C LEU A 70 1.72 -1.59 -5.68
N LEU A 71 2.50 -1.31 -4.62
CA LEU A 71 2.17 -1.72 -3.27
C LEU A 71 0.89 -1.02 -2.78
N LEU A 72 0.75 0.27 -3.09
CA LEU A 72 -0.45 1.03 -2.74
C LEU A 72 -1.68 0.59 -3.57
N ASP A 73 -1.51 0.28 -4.86
CA ASP A 73 -2.55 -0.34 -5.72
C ASP A 73 -3.00 -1.69 -5.14
N GLU A 74 -2.06 -2.54 -4.72
CA GLU A 74 -2.37 -3.84 -4.10
C GLU A 74 -3.12 -3.66 -2.76
N PHE A 75 -2.69 -2.69 -1.95
CA PHE A 75 -3.33 -2.35 -0.68
C PHE A 75 -4.77 -1.85 -0.91
N TYR A 76 -4.97 -0.82 -1.74
CA TYR A 76 -6.32 -0.26 -1.97
C TYR A 76 -7.29 -1.24 -2.62
N ARG A 77 -6.78 -2.21 -3.36
CA ARG A 77 -7.58 -3.25 -4.01
C ARG A 77 -8.04 -4.37 -3.06
N THR A 78 -7.24 -4.72 -2.05
CA THR A 78 -7.48 -5.94 -1.26
C THR A 78 -7.54 -5.74 0.25
N ALA A 79 -7.16 -4.55 0.76
CA ALA A 79 -7.10 -4.31 2.20
C ALA A 79 -8.48 -4.41 2.86
N VAL A 80 -8.51 -5.11 3.99
CA VAL A 80 -9.65 -5.17 4.90
C VAL A 80 -9.27 -4.52 6.22
N ARG A 81 -10.01 -3.49 6.62
CA ARG A 81 -9.77 -2.80 7.90
C ARG A 81 -10.12 -3.71 9.07
N LEU A 82 -9.10 -4.24 9.74
CA LEU A 82 -9.26 -5.02 10.99
C LEU A 82 -9.62 -4.13 12.19
N ALA A 83 -8.93 -3.00 12.34
CA ALA A 83 -9.13 -2.05 13.43
C ALA A 83 -8.63 -0.65 13.06
N GLY A 84 -8.95 0.35 13.90
CA GLY A 84 -8.43 1.71 13.76
C GLY A 84 -9.15 2.58 12.72
N LYS A 85 -8.38 3.52 12.15
CA LYS A 85 -8.88 4.57 11.25
C LYS A 85 -9.44 4.00 9.95
N ARG A 86 -10.43 4.68 9.35
CA ARG A 86 -10.99 4.31 8.03
C ARG A 86 -10.01 4.68 6.92
N ILE A 87 -9.99 3.96 5.80
CA ILE A 87 -9.14 4.30 4.64
C ILE A 87 -9.78 5.50 3.92
N LEU A 88 -9.06 6.62 3.87
CA LEU A 88 -9.57 7.87 3.29
C LEU A 88 -9.79 7.77 1.79
N TRP A 89 -8.88 7.09 1.08
CA TRP A 89 -8.84 7.05 -0.37
C TRP A 89 -10.17 6.65 -1.05
N ASN A 90 -10.96 5.81 -0.37
CA ASN A 90 -12.28 5.38 -0.83
C ASN A 90 -13.34 6.51 -0.87
N MET A 91 -13.12 7.62 -0.15
CA MET A 91 -14.04 8.76 -0.08
C MET A 91 -13.85 9.76 -1.23
N VAL A 92 -12.68 9.75 -1.88
CA VAL A 92 -12.37 10.66 -2.99
C VAL A 92 -12.97 10.08 -4.27
N PRO A 93 -13.76 10.80 -5.08
CA PRO A 93 -14.25 10.30 -6.37
C PRO A 93 -13.11 9.94 -7.32
N CYS A 94 -13.33 9.00 -8.24
CA CYS A 94 -12.32 8.62 -9.25
C CYS A 94 -11.90 9.79 -10.15
N ASP A 95 -12.82 10.70 -10.48
CA ASP A 95 -12.54 11.89 -11.30
C ASP A 95 -11.66 12.93 -10.58
N GLU A 96 -11.56 12.85 -9.24
CA GLU A 96 -10.78 13.77 -8.41
C GLU A 96 -9.41 13.18 -8.03
N GLU A 97 -9.05 12.02 -8.58
CA GLU A 97 -7.81 11.31 -8.23
C GLU A 97 -6.55 12.10 -8.60
N GLU A 98 -6.58 12.88 -9.69
CA GLU A 98 -5.47 13.77 -10.09
C GLU A 98 -5.33 14.98 -9.16
N HIS A 99 -6.40 15.36 -8.46
CA HIS A 99 -6.47 16.49 -7.54
C HIS A 99 -6.67 16.02 -6.08
N TYR A 100 -6.20 14.81 -5.78
CA TYR A 100 -6.51 14.10 -4.52
C TYR A 100 -6.31 14.97 -3.28
N ASP A 101 -5.13 15.60 -3.14
CA ASP A 101 -4.80 16.39 -1.96
C ASP A 101 -5.72 17.62 -1.82
N ASP A 102 -5.97 18.34 -2.90
CA ASP A 102 -6.85 19.52 -2.91
C ASP A 102 -8.29 19.16 -2.57
N TYR A 103 -8.78 18.03 -3.10
CA TYR A 103 -10.10 17.51 -2.79
C TYR A 103 -10.23 17.14 -1.31
N VAL A 104 -9.26 16.39 -0.77
CA VAL A 104 -9.21 16.01 0.64
C VAL A 104 -9.17 17.25 1.55
N MET A 105 -8.35 18.25 1.23
CA MET A 105 -8.27 19.50 1.99
C MET A 105 -9.61 20.24 1.99
N THR A 106 -10.31 20.26 0.85
CA THR A 106 -11.65 20.84 0.75
C THR A 106 -12.65 20.13 1.67
N LEU A 107 -12.63 18.80 1.72
CA LEU A 107 -13.50 18.03 2.60
C LEU A 107 -13.23 18.29 4.10
N TYR A 108 -11.96 18.46 4.50
CA TYR A 108 -11.63 18.88 5.87
C TYR A 108 -12.10 20.30 6.16
N ALA A 109 -11.88 21.24 5.24
CA ALA A 109 -12.31 22.64 5.40
C ALA A 109 -13.83 22.79 5.52
N GLN A 110 -14.58 21.92 4.83
CA GLN A 110 -16.05 21.86 4.91
C GLN A 110 -16.57 21.09 6.14
N GLY A 111 -15.70 20.46 6.91
CA GLY A 111 -16.09 19.63 8.07
C GLY A 111 -16.74 18.29 7.70
N VAL A 112 -16.61 17.85 6.44
CA VAL A 112 -17.10 16.53 5.99
C VAL A 112 -16.24 15.42 6.58
N LEU A 113 -14.92 15.64 6.65
CA LEU A 113 -13.98 14.73 7.29
C LEU A 113 -13.66 15.18 8.71
N THR A 114 -13.78 14.26 9.66
CA THR A 114 -13.32 14.49 11.03
C THR A 114 -11.81 14.16 11.14
N PRO A 115 -10.97 15.09 11.62
CA PRO A 115 -9.54 14.82 11.84
C PRO A 115 -9.33 13.60 12.73
N ASN A 116 -8.23 12.87 12.51
CA ASN A 116 -7.86 11.65 13.25
C ASN A 116 -8.77 10.42 13.09
N GLU A 117 -9.85 10.48 12.30
CA GLU A 117 -10.67 9.29 12.01
C GLU A 117 -10.20 8.50 10.77
N TRP A 118 -9.27 9.06 10.00
CA TRP A 118 -8.89 8.58 8.68
C TRP A 118 -7.40 8.24 8.57
N LEU A 119 -7.10 7.10 7.97
CA LEU A 119 -5.80 6.72 7.46
C LEU A 119 -5.71 7.20 6.02
N ASP A 120 -4.80 8.14 5.78
CA ASP A 120 -4.61 8.75 4.47
C ASP A 120 -3.19 8.45 3.97
N LEU A 121 -3.09 7.48 3.06
CA LEU A 121 -1.84 7.10 2.40
C LEU A 121 -1.68 7.80 1.04
N GLY A 122 -2.54 8.77 0.69
CA GLY A 122 -2.48 9.52 -0.56
C GLY A 122 -3.21 8.86 -1.74
N GLY A 123 -3.26 9.59 -2.85
CA GLY A 123 -3.81 9.11 -4.12
C GLY A 123 -2.86 8.17 -4.89
N LEU A 124 -3.38 7.51 -5.90
CA LEU A 124 -2.61 6.71 -6.85
C LEU A 124 -2.13 7.60 -8.02
N SER A 125 -0.87 8.01 -7.97
CA SER A 125 -0.20 8.71 -9.07
C SER A 125 0.16 7.76 -10.23
N SER A 126 0.73 8.31 -11.30
CA SER A 126 1.25 7.52 -12.42
C SER A 126 2.41 6.62 -11.99
N LEU A 127 2.42 5.39 -12.50
CA LEU A 127 3.51 4.42 -12.30
C LEU A 127 4.71 4.79 -13.18
N SER A 128 5.88 5.00 -12.56
CA SER A 128 7.09 5.38 -13.30
C SER A 128 7.74 4.20 -14.03
N ALA A 129 8.49 4.47 -15.11
CA ALA A 129 9.24 3.43 -15.83
C ALA A 129 10.24 2.66 -14.94
N GLU A 130 10.83 3.34 -13.95
CA GLU A 130 11.73 2.73 -12.97
C GLU A 130 10.98 1.72 -12.08
N GLU A 131 9.78 2.08 -11.62
CA GLU A 131 8.95 1.16 -10.83
C GLU A 131 8.49 -0.05 -11.66
N TYR A 132 8.13 0.13 -12.94
CA TYR A 132 7.83 -1.00 -13.84
C TYR A 132 9.00 -1.98 -13.94
N PHE A 133 10.20 -1.44 -14.16
CA PHE A 133 11.41 -2.26 -14.28
C PHE A 133 11.73 -2.98 -12.96
N GLY A 134 11.72 -2.25 -11.84
CA GLY A 134 11.97 -2.80 -10.51
C GLY A 134 10.96 -3.89 -10.13
N ALA A 135 9.67 -3.64 -10.39
CA ALA A 135 8.61 -4.61 -10.15
C ALA A 135 8.79 -5.88 -11.00
N SER A 136 9.11 -5.73 -12.28
CA SER A 136 9.30 -6.85 -13.19
C SER A 136 10.47 -7.73 -12.76
N LEU A 137 11.60 -7.13 -12.37
CA LEU A 137 12.76 -7.86 -11.86
C LEU A 137 12.44 -8.59 -10.55
N TRP A 138 11.69 -7.95 -9.66
CA TRP A 138 11.27 -8.56 -8.40
C TRP A 138 10.35 -9.76 -8.60
N GLN A 139 9.36 -9.66 -9.50
CA GLN A 139 8.48 -10.79 -9.80
C GLN A 139 9.26 -11.94 -10.43
N LEU A 140 10.26 -11.65 -11.29
CA LEU A 140 11.16 -12.67 -11.82
C LEU A 140 11.91 -13.40 -10.70
N TYR A 141 12.47 -12.68 -9.73
CA TYR A 141 13.16 -13.28 -8.59
C TYR A 141 12.20 -14.11 -7.71
N LYS A 142 11.04 -13.56 -7.35
CA LYS A 142 10.03 -14.25 -6.53
C LYS A 142 9.40 -15.46 -7.21
N SER A 143 9.47 -15.56 -8.54
CA SER A 143 8.97 -16.71 -9.29
C SER A 143 9.67 -18.03 -8.91
N ILE A 144 10.88 -17.97 -8.35
CA ILE A 144 11.63 -19.14 -7.87
C ILE A 144 10.88 -19.83 -6.73
N ASP A 145 10.39 -19.06 -5.76
CA ASP A 145 9.72 -19.59 -4.56
C ASP A 145 8.19 -19.62 -4.69
N SER A 146 7.61 -18.72 -5.50
CA SER A 146 6.16 -18.58 -5.66
C SER A 146 5.77 -18.29 -7.12
N PRO A 147 5.86 -19.29 -8.02
CA PRO A 147 5.71 -19.09 -9.45
C PRO A 147 4.31 -18.60 -9.84
N TYR A 148 3.25 -19.11 -9.21
CA TYR A 148 1.88 -18.74 -9.56
C TYR A 148 1.55 -17.28 -9.24
N LYS A 149 1.90 -16.81 -8.03
CA LYS A 149 1.69 -15.40 -7.62
C LYS A 149 2.52 -14.47 -8.52
N ALA A 150 3.77 -14.85 -8.81
CA ALA A 150 4.64 -14.09 -9.68
C ALA A 150 4.08 -13.96 -11.10
N VAL A 151 3.61 -15.05 -11.72
CA VAL A 151 3.01 -15.01 -13.07
C VAL A 151 1.82 -14.07 -13.12
N LEU A 152 0.91 -14.12 -12.15
CA LEU A 152 -0.26 -13.22 -12.11
C LEU A 152 0.15 -11.76 -11.98
N LYS A 153 1.13 -11.45 -11.12
CA LYS A 153 1.65 -10.08 -10.97
C LYS A 153 2.39 -9.62 -12.23
N THR A 154 3.14 -10.50 -12.90
CA THR A 154 3.81 -10.18 -14.18
C THR A 154 2.80 -9.90 -15.30
N LEU A 155 1.72 -10.69 -15.42
CA LEU A 155 0.65 -10.42 -16.39
C LEU A 155 -0.06 -9.09 -16.10
N LEU A 156 -0.27 -8.76 -14.82
CA LEU A 156 -0.82 -7.46 -14.44
C LEU A 156 0.11 -6.30 -14.84
N LEU A 157 1.42 -6.45 -14.60
CA LEU A 157 2.41 -5.45 -15.02
C LEU A 157 2.47 -5.30 -16.54
N GLU A 158 2.38 -6.41 -17.28
CA GLU A 158 2.32 -6.39 -18.75
C GLU A 158 1.08 -5.64 -19.24
N ALA A 159 -0.10 -5.93 -18.69
CA ALA A 159 -1.33 -5.20 -19.00
C ALA A 159 -1.22 -3.69 -18.71
N TYR A 160 -0.68 -3.31 -17.55
CA TYR A 160 -0.45 -1.89 -17.23
C TYR A 160 0.55 -1.24 -18.21
N SER A 161 1.59 -1.96 -18.64
CA SER A 161 2.61 -1.42 -19.55
C SER A 161 2.09 -1.06 -20.94
N TRP A 162 1.01 -1.71 -21.40
CA TRP A 162 0.35 -1.38 -22.69
C TRP A 162 -0.24 0.03 -22.74
N GLU A 163 -0.61 0.59 -21.58
CA GLU A 163 -1.23 1.90 -21.45
C GLU A 163 -0.24 2.99 -20.97
N TYR A 164 1.06 2.66 -20.87
CA TYR A 164 2.09 3.60 -20.47
C TYR A 164 2.11 4.84 -21.38
N PRO A 165 2.21 6.08 -20.83
CA PRO A 165 2.55 6.42 -19.46
C PRO A 165 1.38 6.53 -18.47
N ASN A 166 0.14 6.34 -18.92
CA ASN A 166 -1.05 6.60 -18.12
C ASN A 166 -1.87 5.31 -17.90
N PRO A 167 -1.31 4.31 -17.19
CA PRO A 167 -2.00 3.06 -16.97
C PRO A 167 -3.24 3.26 -16.11
N ARG A 168 -4.33 2.57 -16.47
CA ARG A 168 -5.47 2.45 -15.58
C ARG A 168 -5.24 1.35 -14.55
N LEU A 169 -4.83 1.75 -13.34
CA LEU A 169 -4.60 0.83 -12.23
C LEU A 169 -5.90 0.16 -11.75
N LEU A 170 -5.84 -1.13 -11.44
CA LEU A 170 -6.99 -1.96 -11.08
C LEU A 170 -7.67 -1.50 -9.78
N ALA A 171 -6.95 -0.91 -8.83
CA ALA A 171 -7.57 -0.29 -7.68
C ALA A 171 -8.57 0.82 -8.09
N LYS A 172 -8.22 1.67 -9.07
CA LYS A 172 -9.12 2.72 -9.58
C LYS A 172 -10.39 2.13 -10.19
N ASP A 173 -10.27 1.01 -10.91
CA ASP A 173 -11.44 0.29 -11.45
C ASP A 173 -12.35 -0.27 -10.38
N ILE A 174 -11.79 -0.86 -9.33
CA ILE A 174 -12.56 -1.40 -8.21
C ILE A 174 -13.26 -0.27 -7.47
N LYS A 175 -12.56 0.84 -7.23
CA LYS A 175 -13.12 2.04 -6.61
C LYS A 175 -14.29 2.61 -7.42
N GLN A 176 -14.14 2.73 -8.74
CA GLN A 176 -15.22 3.18 -9.61
C GLN A 176 -16.46 2.28 -9.49
N ARG A 177 -16.27 0.96 -9.56
CA ARG A 177 -17.38 0.01 -9.39
C ARG A 177 -18.05 0.11 -8.03
N LEU A 178 -17.27 0.32 -6.96
CA LEU A 178 -17.82 0.53 -5.62
C LEU A 178 -18.64 1.83 -5.52
N HIS A 179 -18.27 2.87 -6.26
CA HIS A 179 -19.01 4.14 -6.31
C HIS A 179 -20.27 4.07 -7.18
N ASP A 180 -20.25 3.26 -8.24
CA ASP A 180 -21.38 3.06 -9.15
C ASP A 180 -22.52 2.22 -8.55
N GLY A 181 -22.23 1.38 -7.55
CA GLY A 181 -23.18 0.50 -6.85
C GLY A 181 -23.32 -0.89 -7.46
#